data_AF-A0A8X6I7R0-F1
#
_entry.id   AF-A0A8X6I7R0-F1
#
_cell.length_a   1.000
_cell.length_b   1.000
_cell.length_c   1.000
_cell.angle_alpha   90.00
_cell.angle_beta   90.00
_cell.angle_gamma   90.00
#
_symmetry.space_group_name_H-M   'P 1'
#
loop_
_entity.id
_entity.type
_entity.pdbx_description
1 polymer ?
#
loop_
_entity_poly.entity_id
_entity_poly.type
_entity_poly.pdbx_seq_one_letter_code
_entity_poly.pdbx_strand_id
1 'polypeptide(L)'
;MCDAGVISRLFSTVLQEHVRRYHVNSADIRTGIQNMKEVYKPGAGNLSSEFLDVANYNDPAHRIAYLHKYAPLHTALVADMVKKAIYERPQLFKDFIINSRYVNICSLGGGPGSDVIGVLAVISEIFGLIQVSATVIDCMSEWKQTFCALIKELRYGNYGILGESVTEQYFEWSYIGNNLLGKMTNQVNNAIQSANLVTMVKFVSAAACKDTSSMIKKIFRSLKPGSLVLYIDNAGGGFHQMIRREADSCNLITVFGPVKHELYANHSFNVKRFGYTPCLETRVSVHMWQKPRQNLLDNSNFLSHSPEERIPTSLRHYDQSKEITIRPPQPVNQFSGMNSRVTTNIPFVEPVINAQAFRNTSSVFPEPTFNHQQNRYIYTQSLYSNTNGIQSMVANQYIIDTRSAGIQPEVRFPGISPQRPNRQRPPAIQYQPRDNSPVYSQINQNNDNNRAIIEIEEEDNCCACCVIS
;
A
#
# COMPACT_ATOMS: atom_id res chain seq x y z
N MET A 1 -17.29 -3.62 -3.26
CA MET A 1 -16.16 -2.66 -3.30
C MET A 1 -15.58 -2.66 -1.91
N CYS A 2 -14.25 -2.57 -1.76
CA CYS A 2 -13.68 -2.15 -0.48
C CYS A 2 -14.31 -0.78 -0.16
N ASP A 3 -15.16 -0.76 0.86
CA ASP A 3 -15.97 0.41 1.18
C ASP A 3 -15.04 1.56 1.59
N ALA A 4 -15.11 2.68 0.86
CA ALA A 4 -14.34 3.87 1.19
C ALA A 4 -14.63 4.35 2.63
N GLY A 5 -15.83 4.11 3.15
CA GLY A 5 -16.18 4.35 4.55
C GLY A 5 -15.37 3.48 5.52
N VAL A 6 -15.15 2.20 5.20
CA VAL A 6 -14.31 1.28 5.97
C VAL A 6 -12.85 1.76 5.99
N ILE A 7 -12.28 2.08 4.82
CA ILE A 7 -10.91 2.59 4.71
C ILE A 7 -10.76 3.91 5.49
N SER A 8 -11.68 4.85 5.28
CA SER A 8 -11.66 6.17 5.94
C SER A 8 -11.74 6.03 7.46
N ARG A 9 -12.61 5.15 7.97
CA ARG A 9 -12.73 4.85 9.40
C ARG A 9 -11.43 4.28 9.95
N LEU A 10 -10.84 3.27 9.31
CA LEU A 10 -9.58 2.64 9.73
C LEU A 10 -8.47 3.68 9.94
N PHE A 11 -8.15 4.44 8.89
CA PHE A 11 -7.07 5.41 8.97
C PHE A 11 -7.38 6.56 9.93
N SER A 12 -8.64 6.95 10.05
CA SER A 12 -9.06 7.98 11.01
C SER A 12 -8.88 7.53 12.46
N THR A 13 -9.23 6.28 12.80
CA THR A 13 -9.07 5.75 14.15
C THR A 13 -7.59 5.71 14.55
N VAL A 14 -6.74 5.10 13.71
CA VAL A 14 -5.30 4.99 13.99
C VAL A 14 -4.63 6.35 14.04
N LEU A 15 -5.04 7.29 13.17
CA LEU A 15 -4.56 8.66 13.22
C LEU A 15 -4.86 9.32 14.57
N GLN A 16 -6.09 9.20 15.09
CA GLN A 16 -6.46 9.77 16.39
C GLN A 16 -5.71 9.09 17.55
N GLU A 17 -5.52 7.77 17.46
CA GLU A 17 -4.68 7.04 18.42
C GLU A 17 -3.26 7.60 18.45
N HIS A 18 -2.65 7.81 17.28
CA HIS A 18 -1.29 8.34 17.16
C HIS A 18 -1.18 9.78 17.67
N VAL A 19 -2.13 10.65 17.34
CA VAL A 19 -2.20 12.03 17.88
C VAL A 19 -2.16 12.01 19.41
N ARG A 20 -2.98 11.17 20.03
CA ARG A 20 -3.04 11.03 21.49
C ARG A 20 -1.77 10.41 22.07
N ARG A 21 -1.27 9.33 21.46
CA ARG A 21 -0.14 8.53 21.95
C ARG A 21 1.19 9.28 21.91
N TYR A 22 1.42 10.05 20.85
CA TYR A 22 2.68 10.78 20.64
C TYR A 22 2.57 12.27 21.00
N HIS A 23 1.43 12.71 21.53
CA HIS A 23 1.17 14.11 21.91
C HIS A 23 1.44 15.12 20.79
N VAL A 24 1.17 14.75 19.54
CA VAL A 24 1.42 15.59 18.38
C VAL A 24 0.28 16.59 18.24
N ASN A 25 0.58 17.89 18.22
CA ASN A 25 -0.44 18.92 18.09
C ASN A 25 -0.77 19.20 16.61
N SER A 26 -1.86 19.94 16.36
CA SER A 26 -2.30 20.26 15.00
C SER A 26 -1.29 21.11 14.20
N ALA A 27 -0.46 21.92 14.85
CA ALA A 27 0.56 22.72 14.15
C ALA A 27 1.68 21.83 13.60
N ASP A 28 2.14 20.85 14.38
CA ASP A 28 3.16 19.89 13.94
C ASP A 28 2.66 19.07 12.74
N ILE A 29 1.40 18.63 12.78
CA ILE A 29 0.77 17.90 11.66
C ILE A 29 0.71 18.78 10.41
N ARG A 30 0.35 20.07 10.55
CA ARG A 30 0.36 21.02 9.43
C ARG A 30 1.75 21.17 8.82
N THR A 31 2.79 21.26 9.66
CA THR A 31 4.18 21.29 9.21
C THR A 31 4.52 20.00 8.45
N GLY A 32 4.17 18.83 8.98
CA GLY A 32 4.34 17.55 8.30
C GLY A 32 3.63 17.49 6.95
N ILE A 33 2.39 17.99 6.86
CA ILE A 33 1.65 18.09 5.58
C ILE A 33 2.38 19.00 4.60
N GLN A 34 2.87 20.16 5.04
CA GLN A 34 3.58 21.10 4.18
C GLN A 34 4.90 20.51 3.68
N ASN A 35 5.69 19.88 4.56
CA ASN A 35 6.93 19.21 4.20
C ASN A 35 6.71 18.13 3.13
N MET A 36 5.67 17.31 3.28
CA MET A 36 5.31 16.34 2.25
C MET A 36 4.93 17.01 0.92
N LYS A 37 4.20 18.14 0.93
CA LYS A 37 3.90 18.86 -0.31
C LYS A 37 5.17 19.26 -1.06
N GLU A 38 6.19 19.73 -0.34
CA GLU A 38 7.49 20.06 -0.95
C GLU A 38 8.17 18.83 -1.55
N VAL A 39 8.15 17.69 -0.85
CA VAL A 39 8.70 16.41 -1.32
C VAL A 39 8.00 15.88 -2.58
N TYR A 40 6.69 16.08 -2.70
CA TYR A 40 5.91 15.62 -3.86
C TYR A 40 5.79 16.66 -4.99
N LYS A 41 6.49 17.81 -4.92
CA LYS A 41 6.45 18.80 -6.00
C LYS A 41 7.20 18.28 -7.25
N PRO A 42 6.55 18.30 -8.42
CA PRO A 42 7.19 17.99 -9.71
C PRO A 42 8.33 18.97 -10.00
N GLY A 43 9.44 18.48 -10.58
CA GLY A 43 10.51 19.37 -11.06
C GLY A 43 11.61 19.70 -10.05
N ALA A 44 11.72 18.97 -8.94
CA ALA A 44 12.95 18.94 -8.16
C ALA A 44 14.06 18.24 -8.97
N GLY A 45 14.61 18.92 -9.98
CA GLY A 45 15.63 18.41 -10.90
C GLY A 45 16.92 17.96 -10.23
N ASN A 46 17.01 18.10 -8.91
CA ASN A 46 18.08 17.58 -8.07
C ASN A 46 17.45 16.83 -6.89
N LEU A 47 17.18 15.54 -7.06
CA LEU A 47 16.98 14.61 -5.94
C LEU A 47 18.35 14.40 -5.26
N SER A 48 18.85 15.44 -4.60
CA SER A 48 20.03 15.39 -3.74
C SER A 48 19.71 14.54 -2.51
N SER A 49 20.74 14.08 -1.79
CA SER A 49 20.59 13.38 -0.52
C SER A 49 19.77 14.14 0.53
N GLU A 50 19.58 15.46 0.35
CA GLU A 50 18.76 16.33 1.22
C GLU A 50 17.26 15.98 1.17
N PHE A 51 16.80 15.20 0.19
CA PHE A 51 15.40 14.79 0.07
C PHE A 51 14.91 13.97 1.28
N LEU A 52 15.80 13.19 1.90
CA LEU A 52 15.48 12.40 3.09
C LEU A 52 15.27 13.26 4.34
N ASP A 53 15.78 14.49 4.36
CA ASP A 53 15.67 15.38 5.52
C ASP A 53 14.31 16.09 5.58
N VAL A 54 13.63 16.26 4.44
CA VAL A 54 12.37 17.02 4.37
C VAL A 54 11.17 16.21 4.88
N ALA A 55 11.03 14.93 4.51
CA ALA A 55 9.97 14.06 5.01
C ALA A 55 10.52 12.89 5.83
N ASN A 56 10.87 13.18 7.08
CA ASN A 56 11.33 12.17 8.02
C ASN A 56 10.15 11.42 8.65
N TYR A 57 9.77 10.26 8.10
CA TYR A 57 8.70 9.45 8.67
C TYR A 57 9.09 8.72 9.96
N ASN A 58 10.29 8.93 10.51
CA ASN A 58 10.57 8.58 11.90
C ASN A 58 9.97 9.58 12.90
N ASP A 59 9.57 10.77 12.43
CA ASP A 59 8.74 11.71 13.20
C ASP A 59 7.25 11.33 13.13
N PRO A 60 6.56 11.15 14.27
CA PRO A 60 5.13 10.85 14.31
C PRO A 60 4.27 11.91 13.61
N ALA A 61 4.65 13.19 13.59
CA ALA A 61 3.88 14.24 12.90
C ALA A 61 3.82 13.99 11.39
N HIS A 62 4.92 13.58 10.78
CA HIS A 62 4.99 13.23 9.36
C HIS A 62 4.18 11.97 9.04
N ARG A 63 4.21 10.96 9.91
CA ARG A 63 3.37 9.75 9.75
C ARG A 63 1.89 10.08 9.85
N ILE A 64 1.47 10.86 10.86
CA ILE A 64 0.08 11.31 11.03
C ILE A 64 -0.36 12.14 9.81
N ALA A 65 0.50 13.04 9.34
CA ALA A 65 0.24 13.83 8.16
C ALA A 65 0.00 12.94 6.92
N TYR A 66 0.80 11.89 6.72
CA TYR A 66 0.61 10.94 5.61
C TYR A 66 -0.67 10.10 5.76
N LEU A 67 -0.99 9.63 6.97
CA LEU A 67 -2.24 8.91 7.25
C LEU A 67 -3.47 9.76 6.92
N HIS A 68 -3.40 11.07 7.18
CA HIS A 68 -4.44 12.01 6.77
C HIS A 68 -4.44 12.22 5.25
N LYS A 69 -3.26 12.52 4.68
CA LYS A 69 -3.18 13.08 3.33
C LYS A 69 -3.24 12.02 2.23
N TYR A 70 -2.59 10.87 2.38
CA TYR A 70 -2.33 9.96 1.26
C TYR A 70 -2.81 8.52 1.47
N ALA A 71 -2.69 7.99 2.69
CA ALA A 71 -2.92 6.56 2.94
C ALA A 71 -4.31 6.04 2.50
N PRO A 72 -5.44 6.73 2.79
CA PRO A 72 -6.76 6.25 2.37
C PRO A 72 -6.90 6.13 0.85
N LEU A 73 -6.47 7.15 0.10
CA LEU A 73 -6.53 7.16 -1.36
C LEU A 73 -5.63 6.08 -1.96
N HIS A 74 -4.42 5.90 -1.41
CA HIS A 74 -3.48 4.88 -1.89
C HIS A 74 -4.00 3.45 -1.65
N THR A 75 -4.59 3.18 -0.48
CA THR A 75 -5.23 1.88 -0.20
C THR A 75 -6.38 1.60 -1.17
N ALA A 76 -7.26 2.59 -1.39
CA ALA A 76 -8.39 2.44 -2.30
C ALA A 76 -7.93 2.25 -3.76
N LEU A 77 -6.94 3.02 -4.20
CA LEU A 77 -6.33 2.88 -5.52
C LEU A 77 -5.79 1.46 -5.74
N VAL A 78 -5.04 0.92 -4.78
CA VAL A 78 -4.50 -0.43 -4.88
C VAL A 78 -5.64 -1.46 -4.95
N ALA A 79 -6.66 -1.31 -4.10
CA ALA A 79 -7.81 -2.20 -4.12
C ALA A 79 -8.52 -2.19 -5.49
N ASP A 80 -8.81 -1.01 -6.04
CA ASP A 80 -9.49 -0.90 -7.32
C ASP A 80 -8.65 -1.45 -8.48
N MET A 81 -7.34 -1.20 -8.50
CA MET A 81 -6.45 -1.70 -9.54
C MET A 81 -6.25 -3.22 -9.47
N VAL A 82 -6.10 -3.80 -8.28
CA VAL A 82 -6.03 -5.25 -8.10
C VAL A 82 -7.33 -5.91 -8.52
N LYS A 83 -8.47 -5.33 -8.14
CA LYS A 83 -9.79 -5.80 -8.52
C LYS A 83 -9.98 -5.78 -10.04
N LYS A 84 -9.58 -4.70 -10.71
CA LYS A 84 -9.60 -4.59 -12.18
C LYS A 84 -8.73 -5.66 -12.83
N ALA A 85 -7.51 -5.87 -12.33
CA ALA A 85 -6.61 -6.92 -12.82
C ALA A 85 -7.21 -8.32 -12.67
N ILE A 86 -7.87 -8.61 -11.54
CA ILE A 86 -8.56 -9.89 -11.30
C ILE A 86 -9.69 -10.10 -12.30
N TYR A 87 -10.51 -9.07 -12.57
CA TYR A 87 -11.61 -9.18 -13.54
C TYR A 87 -11.13 -9.34 -14.99
N GLU A 88 -10.02 -8.70 -15.36
CA GLU A 88 -9.46 -8.84 -16.71
C GLU A 88 -8.75 -10.19 -16.91
N ARG A 89 -8.18 -10.77 -15.84
CA ARG A 89 -7.42 -12.04 -15.89
C ARG A 89 -7.89 -13.04 -14.82
N PRO A 90 -9.17 -13.42 -14.78
CA PRO A 90 -9.73 -14.21 -13.68
C PRO A 90 -9.05 -15.56 -13.52
N GLN A 91 -8.70 -16.22 -14.64
CA GLN A 91 -8.03 -17.52 -14.60
C GLN A 91 -6.61 -17.43 -14.02
N LEU A 92 -5.85 -16.38 -14.35
CA LEU A 92 -4.52 -16.15 -13.79
C LEU A 92 -4.59 -16.03 -12.26
N PHE A 93 -5.53 -15.23 -11.75
CA PHE A 93 -5.66 -15.00 -10.31
C PHE A 93 -6.27 -16.21 -9.59
N LYS A 94 -7.20 -16.92 -10.23
CA LYS A 94 -7.70 -18.19 -9.73
C LYS A 94 -6.56 -19.20 -9.58
N ASP A 95 -5.71 -19.33 -10.59
CA ASP A 95 -4.54 -20.20 -10.53
C ASP A 95 -3.49 -19.71 -9.53
N PHE A 96 -3.31 -18.40 -9.40
CA PHE A 96 -2.42 -17.79 -8.43
C PHE A 96 -2.85 -18.11 -6.99
N ILE A 97 -4.13 -17.92 -6.66
CA ILE A 97 -4.67 -18.11 -5.31
C ILE A 97 -4.89 -19.59 -4.97
N ILE A 98 -5.53 -20.35 -5.87
CA ILE A 98 -5.88 -21.77 -5.60
C ILE A 98 -4.63 -22.63 -5.51
N ASN A 99 -3.66 -22.45 -6.43
CA ASN A 99 -2.47 -23.29 -6.43
C ASN A 99 -1.53 -22.94 -5.27
N SER A 100 -1.54 -21.71 -4.78
CA SER A 100 -0.66 -21.33 -3.68
C SER A 100 -1.21 -21.75 -2.32
N ARG A 101 -2.55 -21.78 -2.13
CA ARG A 101 -3.27 -21.92 -0.84
C ARG A 101 -2.89 -20.89 0.24
N TYR A 102 -1.83 -20.15 -0.02
CA TYR A 102 -1.13 -19.23 0.85
C TYR A 102 -0.53 -18.14 -0.04
N VAL A 103 -0.77 -16.88 0.27
CA VAL A 103 -0.23 -15.76 -0.52
C VAL A 103 0.84 -15.04 0.29
N ASN A 104 2.07 -15.07 -0.18
CA ASN A 104 3.15 -14.27 0.39
C ASN A 104 3.27 -12.93 -0.37
N ILE A 105 2.99 -11.82 0.30
CA ILE A 105 3.11 -10.45 -0.21
C ILE A 105 4.42 -9.84 0.28
N CYS A 106 5.20 -9.24 -0.61
CA CYS A 106 6.33 -8.40 -0.25
C CYS A 106 6.09 -6.97 -0.77
N SER A 107 5.89 -6.04 0.16
CA SER A 107 5.66 -4.62 -0.15
C SER A 107 6.96 -3.84 -0.04
N LEU A 108 7.34 -3.18 -1.13
CA LEU A 108 8.58 -2.40 -1.24
C LEU A 108 8.26 -0.91 -1.16
N GLY A 109 8.82 -0.21 -0.17
CA GLY A 109 8.44 1.17 0.15
C GLY A 109 7.01 1.27 0.67
N GLY A 110 6.53 0.24 1.39
CA GLY A 110 5.13 0.13 1.78
C GLY A 110 4.64 1.14 2.80
N GLY A 111 5.55 1.86 3.47
CA GLY A 111 5.23 2.79 4.55
C GLY A 111 4.30 2.14 5.59
N PRO A 112 3.09 2.68 5.83
CA PRO A 112 2.14 2.10 6.77
C PRO A 112 1.44 0.82 6.26
N GLY A 113 1.87 0.21 5.15
CA GLY A 113 1.28 -1.00 4.58
C GLY A 113 -0.03 -0.76 3.82
N SER A 114 -0.19 0.44 3.23
CA SER A 114 -1.43 0.85 2.55
C SER A 114 -1.81 -0.08 1.38
N ASP A 115 -0.79 -0.56 0.66
CA ASP A 115 -0.90 -1.48 -0.46
C ASP A 115 -1.24 -2.91 -0.02
N VAL A 116 -0.62 -3.40 1.06
CA VAL A 116 -0.96 -4.69 1.67
C VAL A 116 -2.44 -4.72 2.06
N ILE A 117 -2.92 -3.67 2.75
CA ILE A 117 -4.34 -3.58 3.14
C ILE A 117 -5.25 -3.53 1.91
N GLY A 118 -4.88 -2.79 0.87
CA GLY A 118 -5.64 -2.72 -0.38
C GLY A 118 -5.75 -4.07 -1.08
N VAL A 119 -4.64 -4.82 -1.16
CA VAL A 119 -4.62 -6.19 -1.71
C VAL A 119 -5.48 -7.13 -0.87
N LEU A 120 -5.32 -7.13 0.46
CA LEU A 120 -6.08 -7.97 1.38
C LEU A 120 -7.58 -7.73 1.26
N ALA A 121 -8.02 -6.47 1.16
CA ALA A 121 -9.42 -6.13 1.01
C ALA A 121 -10.05 -6.77 -0.23
N VAL A 122 -9.34 -6.79 -1.35
CA VAL A 122 -9.86 -7.36 -2.61
C VAL A 122 -9.81 -8.87 -2.59
N ILE A 123 -8.68 -9.45 -2.14
CA ILE A 123 -8.51 -10.90 -2.10
C ILE A 123 -9.57 -11.52 -1.17
N SER A 124 -9.78 -10.94 0.00
CA SER A 124 -10.80 -11.42 0.95
C SER A 124 -12.24 -11.20 0.43
N GLU A 125 -12.52 -10.10 -0.27
CA GLU A 125 -13.82 -9.86 -0.92
C GLU A 125 -14.13 -10.91 -2.00
N ILE A 126 -13.15 -11.27 -2.83
CA ILE A 126 -13.38 -12.09 -4.03
C ILE A 126 -13.19 -13.59 -3.77
N PHE A 127 -12.19 -13.97 -2.98
CA PHE A 127 -11.80 -15.36 -2.76
C PHE A 127 -12.10 -15.87 -1.35
N GLY A 128 -12.66 -15.02 -0.48
CA GLY A 128 -12.91 -15.33 0.92
C GLY A 128 -11.63 -15.33 1.76
N LEU A 129 -11.71 -15.94 2.95
CA LEU A 129 -10.60 -15.99 3.89
C LEU A 129 -9.54 -16.99 3.41
N ILE A 130 -8.36 -16.47 3.06
CA ILE A 130 -7.18 -17.26 2.69
C ILE A 130 -6.01 -16.91 3.59
N GLN A 131 -5.05 -17.82 3.74
CA GLN A 131 -3.83 -17.51 4.47
C GLN A 131 -2.95 -16.56 3.66
N VAL A 132 -2.51 -15.48 4.29
CA VAL A 132 -1.64 -14.47 3.70
C VAL A 132 -0.51 -14.16 4.68
N SER A 133 0.73 -14.08 4.19
CA SER A 133 1.78 -13.37 4.90
C SER A 133 2.16 -12.11 4.18
N ALA A 134 2.41 -11.03 4.91
CA ALA A 134 2.96 -9.81 4.34
C ALA A 134 4.32 -9.48 4.96
N THR A 135 5.29 -9.15 4.13
CA THR A 135 6.54 -8.51 4.55
C THR A 135 6.62 -7.12 3.97
N VAL A 136 6.61 -6.10 4.84
CA VAL A 136 6.79 -4.71 4.43
C VAL A 136 8.27 -4.34 4.59
N ILE A 137 8.86 -3.80 3.53
CA ILE A 137 10.25 -3.35 3.50
C ILE A 137 10.27 -1.85 3.23
N ASP A 138 10.82 -1.08 4.15
CA ASP A 138 10.87 0.37 4.04
C ASP A 138 12.13 0.93 4.72
N CYS A 139 12.64 2.07 4.25
CA CYS A 139 13.82 2.69 4.84
C CYS A 139 13.52 3.40 6.17
N MET A 140 12.26 3.74 6.45
CA MET A 140 11.83 4.40 7.69
C MET A 140 11.23 3.37 8.64
N SER A 141 11.99 2.93 9.64
CA SER A 141 11.60 1.82 10.53
C SER A 141 10.39 2.11 11.39
N GLU A 142 10.13 3.38 11.72
CA GLU A 142 9.01 3.77 12.60
C GLU A 142 7.63 3.58 11.94
N TRP A 143 7.58 3.38 10.62
CA TRP A 143 6.37 2.91 9.96
C TRP A 143 5.87 1.58 10.50
N LYS A 144 6.76 0.70 11.01
CA LYS A 144 6.40 -0.55 11.68
C LYS A 144 5.36 -0.34 12.78
N GLN A 145 5.51 0.72 13.58
CA GLN A 145 4.57 1.02 14.68
C GLN A 145 3.20 1.40 14.13
N THR A 146 3.17 2.14 13.02
CA THR A 146 1.92 2.56 12.36
C THR A 146 1.22 1.39 11.69
N PHE A 147 1.97 0.53 10.98
CA PHE A 147 1.42 -0.68 10.39
C PHE A 147 0.87 -1.62 11.47
N CYS A 148 1.59 -1.79 12.58
CA CYS A 148 1.11 -2.57 13.73
C CYS A 148 -0.21 -2.02 14.29
N ALA A 149 -0.34 -0.70 14.43
CA ALA A 149 -1.59 -0.07 14.88
C ALA A 149 -2.76 -0.30 13.91
N LEU A 150 -2.51 -0.23 12.59
CA LEU A 150 -3.52 -0.55 11.56
C LEU A 150 -3.97 -2.00 11.62
N ILE A 151 -3.05 -2.96 11.74
CA ILE A 151 -3.40 -4.38 11.87
C ILE A 151 -4.16 -4.63 13.18
N LYS A 152 -3.75 -4.00 14.29
CA LYS A 152 -4.45 -4.09 15.57
C LYS A 152 -5.88 -3.56 15.46
N GLU A 153 -6.06 -2.38 14.85
CA GLU A 153 -7.39 -1.79 14.66
C GLU A 153 -8.27 -2.68 13.77
N LEU A 154 -7.73 -3.24 12.68
CA LEU A 154 -8.47 -4.18 11.84
C LEU A 154 -8.87 -5.46 12.59
N ARG A 155 -7.99 -6.01 13.45
CA ARG A 155 -8.24 -7.25 14.21
C ARG A 155 -9.31 -7.11 15.29
N TYR A 156 -9.31 -5.97 16.00
CA TYR A 156 -10.16 -5.79 17.19
C TYR A 156 -11.33 -4.83 16.95
N GLY A 157 -11.30 -4.07 15.86
CA GLY A 157 -12.41 -3.23 15.42
C GLY A 157 -13.42 -4.00 14.56
N ASN A 158 -14.52 -3.34 14.23
CA ASN A 158 -15.54 -3.92 13.37
C ASN A 158 -15.31 -3.51 11.91
N TYR A 159 -14.64 -4.36 11.13
CA TYR A 159 -14.29 -4.11 9.73
C TYR A 159 -14.81 -5.19 8.77
N GLY A 160 -15.78 -6.00 9.20
CA GLY A 160 -16.35 -7.10 8.42
C GLY A 160 -15.27 -8.08 7.96
N ILE A 161 -15.40 -8.55 6.70
CA ILE A 161 -14.51 -9.55 6.13
C ILE A 161 -13.02 -9.12 6.12
N LEU A 162 -12.73 -7.81 6.00
CA LEU A 162 -11.36 -7.31 6.05
C LEU A 162 -10.77 -7.49 7.46
N GLY A 163 -11.56 -7.25 8.51
CA GLY A 163 -11.13 -7.49 9.89
C GLY A 163 -10.89 -8.97 10.18
N GLU A 164 -11.78 -9.84 9.69
CA GLU A 164 -11.62 -11.30 9.79
C GLU A 164 -10.36 -11.80 9.06
N SER A 165 -10.08 -11.22 7.88
CA SER A 165 -8.92 -11.59 7.06
C SER A 165 -7.58 -11.28 7.70
N VAL A 166 -7.51 -10.37 8.68
CA VAL A 166 -6.25 -10.01 9.35
C VAL A 166 -6.06 -10.70 10.71
N THR A 167 -6.96 -11.58 11.12
CA THR A 167 -6.80 -12.38 12.34
C THR A 167 -5.56 -13.29 12.27
N GLU A 168 -5.06 -13.73 13.42
CA GLU A 168 -3.82 -14.53 13.49
C GLU A 168 -3.90 -15.86 12.74
N GLN A 169 -5.11 -16.37 12.50
CA GLN A 169 -5.33 -17.59 11.72
C GLN A 169 -5.06 -17.39 10.21
N TYR A 170 -5.35 -16.20 9.69
CA TYR A 170 -5.34 -15.91 8.25
C TYR A 170 -4.22 -14.96 7.85
N PHE A 171 -3.67 -14.17 8.78
CA PHE A 171 -2.70 -13.15 8.44
C PHE A 171 -1.53 -13.07 9.41
N GLU A 172 -0.36 -13.29 8.84
CA GLU A 172 0.92 -13.05 9.47
C GLU A 172 1.63 -11.87 8.80
N TRP A 173 2.44 -11.15 9.56
CA TRP A 173 3.20 -10.07 8.98
C TRP A 173 4.57 -9.90 9.62
N SER A 174 5.49 -9.36 8.83
CA SER A 174 6.80 -8.90 9.28
C SER A 174 7.12 -7.54 8.69
N TYR A 175 8.04 -6.82 9.33
CA TYR A 175 8.47 -5.50 8.89
C TYR A 175 9.99 -5.42 8.95
N ILE A 176 10.60 -5.01 7.84
CA ILE A 176 12.06 -4.93 7.69
C ILE A 176 12.43 -3.47 7.40
N GLY A 177 13.14 -2.84 8.34
CA GLY A 177 13.77 -1.54 8.10
C GLY A 177 14.99 -1.70 7.21
N ASN A 178 14.92 -1.31 5.93
CA ASN A 178 16.04 -1.40 5.02
C ASN A 178 15.97 -0.35 3.90
N ASN A 179 17.11 0.29 3.61
CA ASN A 179 17.26 1.12 2.43
C ASN A 179 17.62 0.26 1.20
N LEU A 180 16.64 0.07 0.31
CA LEU A 180 16.79 -0.75 -0.88
C LEU A 180 17.77 -0.18 -1.92
N LEU A 181 18.07 1.11 -1.89
CA LEU A 181 19.13 1.72 -2.70
C LEU A 181 20.53 1.31 -2.22
N GLY A 182 20.65 0.88 -0.95
CA GLY A 182 21.88 0.36 -0.37
C GLY A 182 22.05 -1.15 -0.56
N LYS A 183 22.83 -1.75 0.33
CA LYS A 183 23.01 -3.20 0.36
C LYS A 183 21.77 -3.88 0.94
N MET A 184 20.99 -4.54 0.07
CA MET A 184 19.92 -5.45 0.50
C MET A 184 20.48 -6.59 1.38
N THR A 185 19.95 -6.75 2.58
CA THR A 185 20.34 -7.81 3.52
C THR A 185 19.81 -9.17 3.07
N ASN A 186 20.30 -10.25 3.69
CA ASN A 186 19.78 -11.60 3.42
C ASN A 186 18.28 -11.70 3.71
N GLN A 187 17.80 -11.05 4.77
CA GLN A 187 16.38 -11.04 5.12
C GLN A 187 15.53 -10.38 4.03
N VAL A 188 16.00 -9.25 3.46
CA VAL A 188 15.34 -8.57 2.34
C VAL A 188 15.33 -9.46 1.09
N ASN A 189 16.47 -10.05 0.73
CA ASN A 189 16.55 -10.93 -0.43
C ASN A 189 15.61 -12.14 -0.26
N ASN A 190 15.54 -12.74 0.92
CA ASN A 190 14.66 -13.87 1.22
C ASN A 190 13.18 -13.47 1.13
N ALA A 191 12.81 -12.27 1.63
CA ALA A 191 11.45 -11.76 1.52
C ALA A 191 11.03 -11.57 0.06
N ILE A 192 11.89 -10.98 -0.77
CA ILE A 192 11.63 -10.79 -2.21
C ILE A 192 11.56 -12.14 -2.94
N GLN A 193 12.52 -13.04 -2.69
CA GLN A 193 12.58 -14.36 -3.34
C GLN A 193 11.40 -15.25 -2.98
N SER A 194 10.89 -15.17 -1.75
CA SER A 194 9.77 -16.00 -1.30
C SER A 194 8.40 -15.45 -1.68
N ALA A 195 8.31 -14.19 -2.11
CA ALA A 195 7.05 -13.51 -2.41
C ALA A 195 6.31 -14.14 -3.61
N ASN A 196 5.00 -14.35 -3.47
CA ASN A 196 4.09 -14.63 -4.58
C ASN A 196 3.69 -13.35 -5.29
N LEU A 197 3.49 -12.26 -4.53
CA LEU A 197 3.16 -10.93 -5.05
C LEU A 197 4.13 -9.91 -4.46
N VAL A 198 4.80 -9.15 -5.31
CA VAL A 198 5.58 -7.97 -4.93
C VAL A 198 4.81 -6.72 -5.30
N THR A 199 4.68 -5.78 -4.38
CA THR A 199 4.02 -4.48 -4.63
C THR A 199 5.04 -3.34 -4.59
N MET A 200 4.94 -2.43 -5.55
CA MET A 200 5.75 -1.21 -5.68
C MET A 200 4.80 -0.03 -5.89
N VAL A 201 4.24 0.50 -4.80
CA VAL A 201 3.19 1.55 -4.85
C VAL A 201 3.77 2.88 -4.37
N LYS A 202 3.87 3.87 -5.26
CA LYS A 202 4.55 5.16 -5.06
C LYS A 202 5.99 5.01 -4.57
N PHE A 203 6.62 3.88 -4.90
CA PHE A 203 7.96 3.51 -4.45
C PHE A 203 9.05 4.09 -5.35
N VAL A 204 8.90 3.96 -6.67
CA VAL A 204 9.98 4.26 -7.61
C VAL A 204 10.23 5.77 -7.69
N SER A 205 9.17 6.56 -7.73
CA SER A 205 9.29 8.03 -7.72
C SER A 205 9.88 8.56 -6.41
N ALA A 206 9.60 7.91 -5.28
CA ALA A 206 10.17 8.27 -3.99
C ALA A 206 11.64 7.84 -3.85
N ALA A 207 12.04 6.76 -4.53
CA ALA A 207 13.40 6.22 -4.53
C ALA A 207 14.23 6.68 -5.74
N ALA A 208 13.79 7.72 -6.45
CA ALA A 208 14.39 8.14 -7.70
C ALA A 208 15.80 8.74 -7.50
N CYS A 209 16.79 8.08 -8.08
CA CYS A 209 18.19 8.51 -8.13
C CYS A 209 18.90 7.73 -9.25
N LYS A 210 20.21 7.96 -9.42
CA LYS A 210 21.02 7.27 -10.43
C LYS A 210 21.05 5.74 -10.25
N ASP A 211 20.84 5.25 -9.03
CA ASP A 211 20.97 3.82 -8.68
C ASP A 211 19.63 3.07 -8.73
N THR A 212 18.50 3.77 -8.95
CA THR A 212 17.15 3.17 -8.95
C THR A 212 17.01 2.08 -10.00
N SER A 213 17.52 2.27 -11.22
CA SER A 213 17.46 1.26 -12.29
C SER A 213 18.15 -0.04 -11.88
N SER A 214 19.34 0.07 -11.29
CA SER A 214 20.13 -1.06 -10.81
C SER A 214 19.43 -1.80 -9.65
N MET A 215 18.84 -1.04 -8.71
CA MET A 215 18.04 -1.60 -7.62
C MET A 215 16.83 -2.38 -8.15
N ILE A 216 16.04 -1.80 -9.06
CA ILE A 216 14.86 -2.44 -9.66
C ILE A 216 15.26 -3.72 -10.40
N LYS A 217 16.32 -3.67 -11.20
CA LYS A 217 16.85 -4.84 -11.90
C LYS A 217 17.22 -5.96 -10.94
N LYS A 218 17.89 -5.62 -9.83
CA LYS A 218 18.26 -6.59 -8.80
C LYS A 218 17.02 -7.23 -8.17
N ILE A 219 16.00 -6.45 -7.84
CA ILE A 219 14.71 -6.94 -7.33
C ILE A 219 14.09 -7.93 -8.34
N PHE A 220 13.96 -7.55 -9.61
CA PHE A 220 13.34 -8.40 -10.66
C PHE A 220 14.10 -9.68 -10.97
N ARG A 221 15.43 -9.69 -10.77
CA ARG A 221 16.26 -10.89 -10.85
C ARG A 221 16.07 -11.81 -9.65
N SER A 222 15.78 -11.26 -8.48
CA SER A 222 15.53 -12.02 -7.24
C SER A 222 14.13 -12.61 -7.15
N LEU A 223 13.20 -12.23 -8.01
CA LEU A 223 11.85 -12.80 -8.03
C LEU A 223 11.86 -14.31 -8.32
N LYS A 224 11.09 -15.09 -7.56
CA LYS A 224 10.86 -16.50 -7.89
C LYS A 224 9.99 -16.63 -9.16
N PRO A 225 10.16 -17.73 -9.93
CA PRO A 225 9.28 -18.03 -11.06
C PRO A 225 7.80 -18.04 -10.67
N GLY A 226 6.95 -17.47 -11.53
CA GLY A 226 5.50 -17.36 -11.32
C GLY A 226 5.05 -16.23 -10.40
N SER A 227 5.97 -15.52 -9.73
CA SER A 227 5.62 -14.35 -8.91
C SER A 227 5.06 -13.21 -9.75
N LEU A 228 4.14 -12.45 -9.15
CA LEU A 228 3.55 -11.24 -9.72
C LEU A 228 4.23 -10.00 -9.16
N VAL A 229 4.31 -8.94 -9.96
CA VAL A 229 4.75 -7.61 -9.55
C VAL A 229 3.65 -6.63 -9.88
N LEU A 230 3.11 -5.93 -8.88
CA LEU A 230 2.20 -4.80 -9.07
C LEU A 230 2.99 -3.50 -8.92
N TYR A 231 3.03 -2.71 -9.99
CA TYR A 231 3.56 -1.35 -9.99
C TYR A 231 2.43 -0.33 -10.11
N ILE A 232 2.43 0.65 -9.21
CA ILE A 232 1.56 1.82 -9.25
C ILE A 232 2.41 3.02 -8.86
N ASP A 233 2.65 3.96 -9.76
CA ASP A 233 3.38 5.17 -9.43
C ASP A 233 2.78 6.40 -10.11
N ASN A 234 3.33 7.59 -9.81
CA ASN A 234 2.98 8.82 -10.51
C ASN A 234 3.11 8.65 -12.02
N ALA A 235 2.15 9.19 -12.78
CA ALA A 235 2.14 9.05 -14.23
C ALA A 235 3.28 9.82 -14.94
N GLY A 236 3.84 10.85 -14.29
CA GLY A 236 4.94 11.66 -14.84
C GLY A 236 6.33 11.17 -14.42
N GLY A 237 7.37 11.84 -14.94
CA GLY A 237 8.75 11.66 -14.51
C GLY A 237 9.53 10.51 -15.16
N GLY A 238 8.97 9.83 -16.16
CA GLY A 238 9.67 8.78 -16.91
C GLY A 238 9.86 7.45 -16.15
N PHE A 239 9.35 7.35 -14.92
CA PHE A 239 9.57 6.19 -14.04
C PHE A 239 8.95 4.90 -14.60
N HIS A 240 7.80 5.01 -15.25
CA HIS A 240 7.14 3.87 -15.90
C HIS A 240 7.99 3.30 -17.04
N GLN A 241 8.61 4.15 -17.86
CA GLN A 241 9.50 3.73 -18.94
C GLN A 241 10.74 3.05 -18.38
N MET A 242 11.33 3.60 -17.31
CA MET A 242 12.49 2.99 -16.64
C MET A 242 12.17 1.60 -16.08
N ILE A 243 11.09 1.46 -15.29
CA ILE A 243 10.74 0.16 -14.71
C ILE A 243 10.37 -0.87 -15.79
N ARG A 244 9.69 -0.45 -16.87
CA ARG A 244 9.36 -1.31 -18.00
C ARG A 244 10.63 -1.85 -18.67
N ARG A 245 11.63 -1.01 -18.94
CA ARG A 245 12.92 -1.44 -19.51
C ARG A 245 13.60 -2.50 -18.62
N GLU A 246 13.57 -2.31 -17.30
CA GLU A 246 14.16 -3.29 -16.39
C GLU A 246 13.36 -4.59 -16.33
N ALA A 247 12.02 -4.52 -16.38
CA ALA A 247 11.15 -5.68 -16.46
C ALA A 247 11.43 -6.49 -17.73
N ASP A 248 11.50 -5.82 -18.88
CA ASP A 248 11.82 -6.41 -20.17
C ASP A 248 13.21 -7.07 -20.13
N SER A 249 14.23 -6.39 -19.58
CA SER A 249 15.59 -6.95 -19.44
C SER A 249 15.68 -8.17 -18.51
N CYS A 250 14.64 -8.38 -17.68
CA CYS A 250 14.52 -9.50 -16.76
C CYS A 250 13.49 -10.55 -17.24
N ASN A 251 13.03 -10.43 -18.49
CA ASN A 251 12.04 -11.28 -19.15
C ASN A 251 10.71 -11.38 -18.38
N LEU A 252 10.28 -10.31 -17.72
CA LEU A 252 8.97 -10.27 -17.06
C LEU A 252 7.86 -10.14 -18.12
N ILE A 253 6.77 -10.89 -17.95
CA ILE A 253 5.64 -10.91 -18.89
C ILE A 253 4.55 -9.99 -18.36
N THR A 254 4.02 -9.12 -19.20
CA THR A 254 2.87 -8.27 -18.83
C THR A 254 1.62 -9.13 -18.62
N VAL A 255 0.97 -8.98 -17.47
CA VAL A 255 -0.31 -9.66 -17.18
C VAL A 255 -1.49 -8.69 -17.08
N PHE A 256 -1.24 -7.44 -16.69
CA PHE A 256 -2.24 -6.38 -16.66
C PHE A 256 -1.58 -5.02 -16.93
N GLY A 257 -2.26 -4.13 -17.65
CA GLY A 257 -1.71 -2.87 -18.14
C GLY A 257 -0.85 -2.99 -19.42
N PRO A 258 -0.08 -1.95 -19.77
CA PRO A 258 0.11 -0.71 -19.02
C PRO A 258 -1.14 0.17 -19.06
N VAL A 259 -1.56 0.67 -17.90
CA VAL A 259 -2.53 1.76 -17.78
C VAL A 259 -1.72 3.03 -17.50
N LYS A 260 -1.70 3.99 -18.42
CA LYS A 260 -0.89 5.21 -18.33
C LYS A 260 -1.77 6.42 -18.07
N HIS A 261 -1.29 7.36 -17.25
CA HIS A 261 -1.96 8.64 -16.97
C HIS A 261 -3.40 8.51 -16.45
N GLU A 262 -3.72 7.40 -15.78
CA GLU A 262 -5.04 7.19 -15.19
C GLU A 262 -5.27 8.21 -14.08
N LEU A 263 -6.28 9.06 -14.25
CA LEU A 263 -6.74 9.94 -13.17
C LEU A 263 -7.61 9.11 -12.23
N TYR A 264 -7.04 8.70 -11.10
CA TYR A 264 -7.78 8.06 -10.03
C TYR A 264 -8.31 9.13 -9.07
N ALA A 265 -9.61 9.12 -8.80
CA ALA A 265 -10.25 10.04 -7.87
C ALA A 265 -11.24 9.31 -6.95
N ASN A 266 -11.26 9.70 -5.68
CA ASN A 266 -12.23 9.21 -4.71
C ASN A 266 -12.61 10.30 -3.71
N HIS A 267 -13.74 10.96 -3.97
CA HIS A 267 -14.23 12.09 -3.17
C HIS A 267 -14.84 11.67 -1.81
N SER A 268 -15.06 10.37 -1.58
CA SER A 268 -15.54 9.87 -0.28
C SER A 268 -14.53 10.12 0.85
N PHE A 269 -13.27 10.40 0.51
CA PHE A 269 -12.23 10.77 1.46
C PHE A 269 -12.20 12.28 1.79
N ASN A 270 -13.12 13.10 1.30
CA ASN A 270 -13.12 14.56 1.51
C ASN A 270 -13.49 14.97 2.94
N VAL A 271 -12.60 14.68 3.89
CA VAL A 271 -12.71 15.03 5.30
C VAL A 271 -11.61 16.01 5.65
N LYS A 272 -11.95 17.30 5.72
CA LYS A 272 -10.99 18.35 6.09
C LYS A 272 -10.58 18.22 7.56
N ARG A 273 -9.27 18.16 7.82
CA ARG A 273 -8.66 18.17 9.16
C ARG A 273 -7.39 18.99 9.13
N PHE A 274 -7.01 19.54 10.28
CA PHE A 274 -5.76 20.30 10.43
C PHE A 274 -5.64 21.50 9.45
N GLY A 275 -6.76 22.01 8.91
CA GLY A 275 -6.74 23.06 7.89
C GLY A 275 -6.37 22.60 6.48
N TYR A 276 -6.32 21.28 6.21
CA TYR A 276 -5.99 20.72 4.90
C TYR A 276 -7.03 19.70 4.43
N THR A 277 -7.32 19.74 3.12
CA THR A 277 -8.03 18.67 2.42
C THR A 277 -7.06 17.49 2.21
N PRO A 278 -7.49 16.23 2.40
CA PRO A 278 -6.69 15.06 2.04
C PRO A 278 -6.46 15.00 0.51
N CYS A 279 -5.65 14.04 0.04
CA CYS A 279 -5.50 13.77 -1.39
C CYS A 279 -6.77 13.06 -1.86
N LEU A 280 -7.47 13.64 -2.84
CA LEU A 280 -8.70 13.07 -3.40
C LEU A 280 -8.49 12.51 -4.79
N GLU A 281 -7.42 12.91 -5.46
CA GLU A 281 -7.11 12.53 -6.83
C GLU A 281 -5.61 12.41 -7.06
N THR A 282 -5.21 11.51 -7.94
CA THR A 282 -3.83 11.34 -8.37
C THR A 282 -3.81 10.78 -9.79
N ARG A 283 -2.87 11.23 -10.63
CA ARG A 283 -2.63 10.54 -11.91
C ARG A 283 -1.54 9.51 -11.77
N VAL A 284 -1.82 8.29 -12.19
CA VAL A 284 -0.94 7.15 -11.98
C VAL A 284 -0.67 6.38 -13.27
N SER A 285 0.47 5.70 -13.27
CA SER A 285 0.77 4.61 -14.20
C SER A 285 0.69 3.30 -13.42
N VAL A 286 -0.03 2.32 -13.98
CA VAL A 286 -0.25 1.01 -13.38
C VAL A 286 0.17 -0.07 -14.37
N HIS A 287 0.97 -1.02 -13.90
CA HIS A 287 1.41 -2.16 -14.70
C HIS A 287 1.63 -3.35 -13.77
N MET A 288 1.14 -4.52 -14.17
CA MET A 288 1.44 -5.77 -13.49
C MET A 288 2.19 -6.72 -14.41
N TRP A 289 3.24 -7.32 -13.88
CA TRP A 289 4.04 -8.33 -14.56
C TRP A 289 4.05 -9.66 -13.81
N GLN A 290 4.43 -10.72 -14.51
CA GLN A 290 4.71 -12.03 -13.97
C GLN A 290 6.12 -12.49 -14.36
N LYS A 291 6.85 -13.07 -13.40
CA LYS A 291 8.11 -13.77 -13.70
C LYS A 291 7.80 -15.11 -14.39
N PRO A 292 8.39 -15.43 -15.56
CA PRO A 292 8.12 -16.70 -16.25
C PRO A 292 8.45 -17.92 -15.39
N ARG A 293 7.71 -19.01 -15.59
CA ARG A 293 8.04 -20.33 -15.01
C ARG A 293 9.17 -20.96 -15.84
N GLN A 294 10.28 -21.35 -15.20
CA GLN A 294 11.48 -21.86 -15.88
C GLN A 294 11.20 -23.06 -16.81
N ASN A 295 10.21 -23.88 -16.48
CA ASN A 295 9.84 -25.08 -17.25
C ASN A 295 9.32 -24.83 -18.69
N LEU A 296 9.13 -23.57 -19.10
CA LEU A 296 8.67 -23.24 -20.46
C LEU A 296 9.80 -22.98 -21.46
N LEU A 297 11.03 -22.72 -21.01
CA LEU A 297 12.14 -22.39 -21.92
C LEU A 297 12.92 -23.62 -22.38
N ASP A 298 13.04 -24.66 -21.56
CA ASP A 298 13.84 -25.85 -21.90
C ASP A 298 13.21 -26.74 -22.99
N ASN A 299 11.90 -26.63 -23.24
CA ASN A 299 11.22 -27.41 -24.29
C ASN A 299 11.11 -26.68 -25.64
N SER A 300 11.62 -25.46 -25.77
CA SER A 300 11.56 -24.70 -27.03
C SER A 300 12.63 -25.11 -28.06
N ASN A 301 13.57 -25.98 -27.70
CA ASN A 301 14.52 -26.60 -28.65
C ASN A 301 13.92 -27.78 -29.43
N PHE A 302 12.64 -28.12 -29.26
CA PHE A 302 12.01 -29.26 -29.96
C PHE A 302 10.97 -28.88 -31.04
N LEU A 303 10.71 -27.60 -31.28
CA LEU A 303 9.72 -27.16 -32.29
C LEU A 303 10.24 -25.98 -33.13
N SER A 304 11.35 -26.20 -33.83
CA SER A 304 11.72 -25.44 -35.03
C SER A 304 11.50 -26.29 -36.29
N HIS A 305 10.34 -26.95 -36.39
CA HIS A 305 9.84 -27.44 -37.67
C HIS A 305 8.66 -26.57 -38.10
N SER A 306 8.89 -25.81 -39.16
CA SER A 306 7.91 -25.07 -39.93
C SER A 306 6.74 -25.98 -40.33
N PRO A 307 5.48 -25.52 -40.24
CA PRO A 307 4.36 -26.24 -40.80
C PRO A 307 4.35 -26.02 -42.32
N GLU A 308 5.00 -26.91 -43.08
CA GLU A 308 4.64 -27.12 -44.48
C GLU A 308 3.45 -28.09 -44.54
N GLU A 309 2.44 -27.64 -45.27
CA GLU A 309 1.16 -28.29 -45.52
C GLU A 309 1.29 -29.75 -45.94
N ARG A 310 0.62 -30.66 -45.22
CA ARG A 310 -0.06 -31.80 -45.85
C ARG A 310 -1.35 -32.10 -45.11
N ILE A 311 -2.46 -31.84 -45.78
CA ILE A 311 -3.77 -32.41 -45.51
C ILE A 311 -3.71 -33.89 -45.92
N PRO A 312 -4.16 -34.82 -45.07
CA PRO A 312 -4.95 -35.93 -45.59
C PRO A 312 -6.30 -36.04 -44.88
N THR A 313 -7.34 -35.87 -45.70
CA THR A 313 -8.67 -36.45 -45.54
C THR A 313 -8.62 -37.93 -45.17
N SER A 314 -9.17 -38.31 -44.01
CA SER A 314 -10.21 -39.36 -43.91
C SER A 314 -10.56 -39.70 -42.44
N LEU A 315 -11.84 -39.49 -42.09
CA LEU A 315 -12.73 -40.46 -41.41
C LEU A 315 -12.23 -41.21 -40.16
N ARG A 316 -12.87 -40.98 -39.00
CA ARG A 316 -13.98 -41.82 -38.46
C ARG A 316 -14.45 -41.35 -37.08
N HIS A 317 -15.74 -41.61 -36.86
CA HIS A 317 -16.49 -41.48 -35.61
C HIS A 317 -15.76 -41.99 -34.37
N TYR A 318 -15.89 -41.24 -33.27
CA TYR A 318 -15.94 -41.82 -31.94
C TYR A 318 -16.99 -41.09 -31.11
N ASP A 319 -18.11 -41.78 -30.94
CA ASP A 319 -19.12 -41.53 -29.92
C ASP A 319 -18.76 -42.43 -28.74
N GLN A 320 -18.67 -41.86 -27.53
CA GLN A 320 -19.05 -42.51 -26.27
C GLN A 320 -18.85 -41.58 -25.08
N SER A 321 -19.99 -41.08 -24.61
CA SER A 321 -20.31 -40.73 -23.24
C SER A 321 -19.59 -41.58 -22.17
N LYS A 322 -18.87 -40.91 -21.27
CA LYS A 322 -18.55 -41.43 -19.93
C LYS A 322 -19.03 -40.43 -18.88
N GLU A 323 -20.13 -40.78 -18.23
CA GLU A 323 -20.58 -40.17 -16.98
C GLU A 323 -19.52 -40.37 -15.90
N ILE A 324 -19.11 -39.28 -15.25
CA ILE A 324 -18.26 -39.29 -14.07
C ILE A 324 -19.19 -39.35 -12.86
N THR A 325 -19.37 -40.54 -12.27
CA THR A 325 -20.05 -40.69 -10.99
C THR A 325 -19.14 -40.21 -9.85
N ILE A 326 -19.46 -39.06 -9.28
CA ILE A 326 -18.81 -38.53 -8.07
C ILE A 326 -19.38 -39.29 -6.87
N ARG A 327 -18.55 -40.07 -6.17
CA ARG A 327 -18.91 -40.67 -4.87
C ARG A 327 -18.77 -39.62 -3.75
N PRO A 328 -19.74 -39.51 -2.82
CA PRO A 328 -19.57 -38.69 -1.65
C PRO A 328 -18.57 -39.32 -0.66
N PRO A 329 -17.82 -38.51 0.10
CA PRO A 329 -16.86 -39.00 1.07
C PRO A 329 -17.57 -39.67 2.26
N GLN A 330 -17.08 -40.84 2.65
CA GLN A 330 -17.53 -41.53 3.85
C GLN A 330 -16.90 -40.93 5.12
N PRO A 331 -17.61 -40.94 6.26
CA PRO A 331 -17.10 -40.42 7.52
C PRO A 331 -15.99 -41.31 8.08
N VAL A 332 -14.89 -40.68 8.48
CA VAL A 332 -13.75 -41.34 9.14
C VAL A 332 -14.13 -41.63 10.59
N ASN A 333 -14.19 -42.92 10.93
CA ASN A 333 -14.35 -43.40 12.30
C ASN A 333 -13.11 -43.07 13.14
N GLN A 334 -13.36 -42.52 14.32
CA GLN A 334 -12.37 -42.34 15.39
C GLN A 334 -11.88 -43.71 15.87
N PHE A 335 -10.56 -43.92 15.82
CA PHE A 335 -9.90 -44.99 16.55
C PHE A 335 -9.07 -44.40 17.69
N SER A 336 -9.47 -44.77 18.89
CA SER A 336 -8.76 -44.68 20.15
C SER A 336 -7.61 -45.70 20.21
N GLY A 337 -6.46 -45.31 20.77
CA GLY A 337 -5.57 -46.27 21.45
C GLY A 337 -4.06 -46.08 21.34
N MET A 338 -3.47 -45.64 22.46
CA MET A 338 -2.19 -46.06 23.07
C MET A 338 -0.82 -45.54 22.58
N ASN A 339 -0.27 -44.66 23.42
CA ASN A 339 1.03 -44.72 24.12
C ASN A 339 2.32 -45.07 23.37
N SER A 340 3.25 -44.10 23.32
CA SER A 340 4.57 -44.29 23.94
C SER A 340 5.23 -42.95 24.30
N ARG A 341 5.75 -42.91 25.53
CA ARG A 341 6.51 -41.81 26.14
C ARG A 341 7.91 -41.70 25.51
N VAL A 342 8.36 -40.47 25.26
CA VAL A 342 9.75 -40.06 25.55
C VAL A 342 9.69 -38.65 26.14
N THR A 343 10.21 -38.53 27.36
CA THR A 343 10.32 -37.32 28.18
C THR A 343 11.52 -36.48 27.78
N THR A 344 11.32 -35.16 27.63
CA THR A 344 12.37 -34.16 27.90
C THR A 344 11.76 -32.97 28.65
N ASN A 345 12.35 -32.68 29.80
CA ASN A 345 11.97 -31.67 30.78
C ASN A 345 12.32 -30.26 30.32
N ILE A 346 11.36 -29.33 30.38
CA ILE A 346 11.61 -27.87 30.51
C ILE A 346 10.49 -27.31 31.44
N PRO A 347 10.81 -26.53 32.49
CA PRO A 347 9.84 -26.17 33.52
C PRO A 347 8.88 -25.08 33.06
N PHE A 348 7.59 -25.34 33.23
CA PHE A 348 6.48 -24.41 33.04
C PHE A 348 6.12 -23.78 34.39
N VAL A 349 6.02 -22.45 34.43
CA VAL A 349 5.59 -21.67 35.59
C VAL A 349 4.07 -21.55 35.53
N GLU A 350 3.35 -22.13 36.49
CA GLU A 350 1.92 -21.93 36.68
C GLU A 350 1.61 -20.58 37.34
N PRO A 351 0.52 -19.88 36.93
CA PRO A 351 -0.05 -18.82 37.72
C PRO A 351 -1.02 -19.41 38.76
N VAL A 352 -0.70 -19.17 40.03
CA VAL A 352 -1.56 -19.47 41.18
C VAL A 352 -2.80 -18.57 41.14
N ILE A 353 -3.98 -19.20 41.05
CA ILE A 353 -5.27 -18.59 41.38
C ILE A 353 -5.39 -18.60 42.91
N ASN A 354 -5.45 -17.42 43.53
CA ASN A 354 -5.82 -17.30 44.94
C ASN A 354 -7.06 -16.41 45.07
N ALA A 355 -8.14 -17.04 45.53
CA ALA A 355 -9.35 -16.39 46.00
C ALA A 355 -9.24 -16.12 47.51
N GLN A 356 -9.90 -15.03 47.94
CA GLN A 356 -10.22 -14.64 49.32
C GLN A 356 -9.10 -14.03 50.19
N ALA A 357 -9.19 -12.72 50.41
CA ALA A 357 -9.45 -12.10 51.72
C ALA A 357 -9.31 -10.57 51.59
N PHE A 358 -10.34 -9.81 51.97
CA PHE A 358 -10.26 -8.74 52.97
C PHE A 358 -11.64 -8.06 53.12
N ARG A 359 -12.15 -8.13 54.35
CA ARG A 359 -13.28 -7.34 54.86
C ARG A 359 -12.79 -5.96 55.29
N ASN A 360 -13.73 -5.01 55.23
CA ASN A 360 -13.90 -3.81 56.05
C ASN A 360 -12.83 -2.70 56.01
N THR A 361 -13.22 -1.54 55.49
CA THR A 361 -13.27 -0.27 56.25
C THR A 361 -14.28 0.68 55.60
N SER A 362 -15.09 1.31 56.45
CA SER A 362 -16.16 2.24 56.10
C SER A 362 -15.69 3.69 56.23
N SER A 363 -16.04 4.56 55.27
CA SER A 363 -16.35 6.01 55.46
C SER A 363 -16.92 6.55 54.13
N VAL A 364 -18.24 6.79 54.00
CA VAL A 364 -19.02 8.03 54.29
C VAL A 364 -18.81 9.17 53.24
N PHE A 365 -19.70 9.15 52.23
CA PHE A 365 -20.35 10.22 51.40
C PHE A 365 -19.58 11.27 50.57
N PRO A 366 -20.21 11.92 49.55
CA PRO A 366 -21.44 11.62 48.81
C PRO A 366 -21.28 11.56 47.25
N GLU A 367 -22.30 10.98 46.60
CA GLU A 367 -22.50 10.89 45.15
C GLU A 367 -22.58 12.24 44.41
N PRO A 368 -22.42 12.20 43.08
CA PRO A 368 -23.54 12.65 42.25
C PRO A 368 -23.97 11.61 41.21
N THR A 369 -25.28 11.46 41.13
CA THR A 369 -26.07 10.68 40.17
C THR A 369 -25.88 11.17 38.73
N PHE A 370 -25.69 10.26 37.77
CA PHE A 370 -26.12 10.48 36.39
C PHE A 370 -26.60 9.19 35.72
N ASN A 371 -27.79 9.32 35.12
CA ASN A 371 -28.67 8.30 34.56
C ASN A 371 -28.05 7.48 33.42
N HIS A 372 -28.24 6.15 33.51
CA HIS A 372 -28.21 5.24 32.37
C HIS A 372 -29.58 5.23 31.68
N GLN A 373 -29.64 5.59 30.39
CA GLN A 373 -30.73 5.17 29.51
C GLN A 373 -30.21 4.11 28.54
N GLN A 374 -30.67 2.88 28.74
CA GLN A 374 -30.64 1.78 27.78
C GLN A 374 -31.65 2.07 26.68
N ASN A 375 -31.26 1.89 25.41
CA ASN A 375 -32.21 1.59 24.34
C ASN A 375 -31.71 0.39 23.54
N ARG A 376 -32.45 -0.71 23.68
CA ARG A 376 -32.42 -1.90 22.82
C ARG A 376 -33.03 -1.51 21.47
N TYR A 377 -32.40 -1.92 20.37
CA TYR A 377 -33.10 -2.05 19.09
C TYR A 377 -32.95 -3.48 18.57
N ILE A 378 -34.11 -4.10 18.40
CA ILE A 378 -34.37 -5.34 17.70
C ILE A 378 -34.42 -4.99 16.20
N TYR A 379 -33.71 -5.72 15.34
CA TYR A 379 -33.94 -5.69 13.90
C TYR A 379 -34.55 -7.00 13.44
N THR A 380 -35.78 -6.90 12.96
CA THR A 380 -36.50 -7.91 12.20
C THR A 380 -36.09 -7.88 10.73
N GLN A 381 -36.04 -9.07 10.13
CA GLN A 381 -35.88 -9.30 8.69
C GLN A 381 -37.12 -8.86 7.91
N SER A 382 -36.94 -8.38 6.68
CA SER A 382 -37.98 -8.39 5.65
C SER A 382 -37.37 -8.58 4.26
N LEU A 383 -37.91 -9.57 3.56
CA LEU A 383 -37.76 -9.87 2.13
C LEU A 383 -38.73 -9.03 1.29
N TYR A 384 -38.54 -9.10 -0.04
CA TYR A 384 -39.44 -8.80 -1.19
C TYR A 384 -39.12 -7.57 -2.08
N SER A 385 -38.61 -7.91 -3.28
CA SER A 385 -39.23 -7.72 -4.61
C SER A 385 -39.58 -6.34 -5.20
N ASN A 386 -38.86 -6.00 -6.27
CA ASN A 386 -39.32 -5.70 -7.64
C ASN A 386 -40.70 -5.01 -7.84
N THR A 387 -40.73 -3.79 -8.41
CA THR A 387 -41.56 -3.40 -9.58
C THR A 387 -41.32 -1.94 -10.04
N ASN A 388 -41.71 -1.71 -11.29
CA ASN A 388 -41.47 -0.59 -12.21
C ASN A 388 -41.94 0.82 -11.80
N GLY A 389 -41.20 1.82 -12.31
CA GLY A 389 -41.70 2.89 -13.20
C GLY A 389 -42.58 4.02 -12.63
N ILE A 390 -42.13 5.27 -12.77
CA ILE A 390 -42.79 6.39 -13.46
C ILE A 390 -41.97 7.69 -13.29
N GLN A 391 -41.92 8.45 -14.38
CA GLN A 391 -41.38 9.80 -14.52
C GLN A 391 -41.98 10.81 -13.53
N SER A 392 -41.16 11.75 -13.04
CA SER A 392 -41.56 13.16 -13.06
C SER A 392 -40.34 14.08 -13.02
N MET A 393 -40.42 15.11 -13.87
CA MET A 393 -39.54 16.26 -13.93
C MET A 393 -39.74 17.13 -12.69
N VAL A 394 -38.65 17.59 -12.07
CA VAL A 394 -38.60 18.93 -11.46
C VAL A 394 -37.18 19.47 -11.63
N ALA A 395 -37.07 20.51 -12.45
CA ALA A 395 -35.94 21.41 -12.51
C ALA A 395 -35.89 22.25 -11.22
N ASN A 396 -34.70 22.45 -10.64
CA ASN A 396 -34.47 23.61 -9.80
C ASN A 396 -33.08 24.18 -10.06
N GLN A 397 -33.11 25.36 -10.69
CA GLN A 397 -32.04 26.33 -10.81
C GLN A 397 -31.60 26.76 -9.41
N TYR A 398 -30.28 26.79 -9.18
CA TYR A 398 -29.70 27.66 -8.16
C TYR A 398 -29.07 28.87 -8.85
N ILE A 399 -29.72 30.00 -8.62
CA ILE A 399 -29.24 31.34 -8.94
C ILE A 399 -28.17 31.71 -7.92
N ILE A 400 -27.03 32.17 -8.45
CA ILE A 400 -25.96 32.83 -7.70
C ILE A 400 -26.43 34.25 -7.39
N ASP A 401 -26.59 34.58 -6.11
CA ASP A 401 -26.81 35.96 -5.67
C ASP A 401 -25.58 36.47 -4.92
N THR A 402 -24.97 37.50 -5.49
CA THR A 402 -23.86 38.26 -4.93
C THR A 402 -24.35 39.67 -4.65
N ARG A 403 -24.48 40.05 -3.36
CA ARG A 403 -24.30 41.43 -2.88
C ARG A 403 -24.33 41.56 -1.35
N SER A 404 -23.19 41.99 -0.83
CA SER A 404 -22.97 43.16 0.06
C SER A 404 -23.91 43.46 1.23
N ALA A 405 -23.38 43.31 2.45
CA ALA A 405 -23.40 44.26 3.59
C ALA A 405 -22.70 43.54 4.78
N GLY A 406 -21.97 44.17 5.69
CA GLY A 406 -21.74 45.57 5.97
C GLY A 406 -20.62 45.73 7.00
N ILE A 407 -20.18 46.97 7.10
CA ILE A 407 -19.15 47.51 7.98
C ILE A 407 -19.65 47.53 9.43
N GLN A 408 -18.84 47.08 10.38
CA GLN A 408 -19.00 47.34 11.82
C GLN A 408 -17.61 47.63 12.46
N PRO A 409 -17.56 48.43 13.53
CA PRO A 409 -16.40 49.28 13.83
C PRO A 409 -15.37 48.66 14.77
N GLU A 410 -14.16 49.20 14.64
CA GLU A 410 -12.94 48.91 15.38
C GLU A 410 -13.04 49.42 16.83
N VAL A 411 -13.00 48.52 17.82
CA VAL A 411 -12.86 48.87 19.24
C VAL A 411 -11.39 48.69 19.63
N ARG A 412 -10.69 49.80 19.89
CA ARG A 412 -9.33 49.82 20.43
C ARG A 412 -9.35 49.61 21.94
N PHE A 413 -8.58 48.64 22.43
CA PHE A 413 -8.12 48.56 23.82
C PHE A 413 -6.58 48.69 23.89
N PRO A 414 -6.03 49.39 24.88
CA PRO A 414 -4.60 49.66 24.97
C PRO A 414 -3.83 48.52 25.65
N GLY A 415 -2.67 48.21 25.06
CA GLY A 415 -1.40 47.92 25.73
C GLY A 415 -1.34 46.81 26.80
N ILE A 416 -0.60 45.74 26.49
CA ILE A 416 0.50 45.19 27.31
C ILE A 416 1.35 44.31 26.37
N SER A 417 2.60 44.72 26.14
CA SER A 417 3.60 43.94 25.39
C SER A 417 4.36 43.01 26.35
N PRO A 418 4.39 41.68 26.11
CA PRO A 418 5.32 40.82 26.83
C PRO A 418 6.70 40.85 26.14
N GLN A 419 7.70 41.30 26.88
CA GLN A 419 9.11 41.21 26.50
C GLN A 419 9.51 39.75 26.30
N ARG A 420 10.08 39.43 25.13
CA ARG A 420 10.72 38.14 24.86
C ARG A 420 12.19 38.20 25.32
N PRO A 421 12.72 37.13 25.95
CA PRO A 421 14.13 37.07 26.31
C PRO A 421 15.02 36.86 25.08
N ASN A 422 16.10 37.65 25.03
CA ASN A 422 17.19 37.55 24.06
C ASN A 422 17.84 36.16 24.11
N ARG A 423 17.68 35.36 23.04
CA ARG A 423 18.54 34.22 22.77
C ARG A 423 19.76 34.68 21.96
N GLN A 424 20.91 34.66 22.60
CA GLN A 424 22.21 34.84 21.96
C GLN A 424 22.45 33.73 20.92
N ARG A 425 22.82 34.11 19.70
CA ARG A 425 23.32 33.19 18.67
C ARG A 425 24.76 32.79 19.00
N PRO A 426 25.14 31.51 18.91
CA PRO A 426 26.55 31.12 18.94
C PRO A 426 27.26 31.60 17.66
N PRO A 427 28.58 31.87 17.73
CA PRO A 427 29.34 32.38 16.60
C PRO A 427 29.55 31.31 15.52
N ALA A 428 29.59 31.78 14.27
CA ALA A 428 29.83 30.97 13.08
C ALA A 428 31.24 30.36 13.10
N ILE A 429 31.32 29.05 12.90
CA ILE A 429 32.58 28.34 12.65
C ILE A 429 32.97 28.58 11.19
N GLN A 430 34.07 29.31 10.95
CA GLN A 430 34.70 29.44 9.64
C GLN A 430 35.34 28.09 9.25
N TYR A 431 34.81 27.47 8.20
CA TYR A 431 35.46 26.36 7.50
C TYR A 431 36.43 26.93 6.46
N GLN A 432 37.72 26.62 6.58
CA GLN A 432 38.70 26.84 5.51
C GLN A 432 38.59 25.71 4.46
N PRO A 433 38.64 26.02 3.16
CA PRO A 433 38.70 24.99 2.11
C PRO A 433 40.09 24.35 2.11
N ARG A 434 40.15 23.01 2.08
CA ARG A 434 41.36 22.27 1.71
C ARG A 434 41.45 22.23 0.18
N ASP A 435 42.55 22.79 -0.33
CA ASP A 435 43.03 22.57 -1.69
C ASP A 435 43.33 21.08 -1.91
N ASN A 436 42.59 20.48 -2.85
CA ASN A 436 42.93 19.19 -3.45
C ASN A 436 42.75 19.30 -4.96
N SER A 437 43.83 19.69 -5.64
CA SER A 437 43.94 19.60 -7.10
C SER A 437 44.06 18.13 -7.52
N PRO A 438 43.26 17.64 -8.49
CA PRO A 438 43.58 16.42 -9.20
C PRO A 438 44.31 16.73 -10.51
N VAL A 439 45.39 15.99 -10.70
CA VAL A 439 46.22 15.90 -11.91
C VAL A 439 45.36 15.35 -13.07
N TYR A 440 45.29 16.10 -14.16
CA TYR A 440 44.73 15.64 -15.43
C TYR A 440 45.72 14.68 -16.11
N SER A 441 45.30 13.44 -16.37
CA SER A 441 45.91 12.57 -17.38
C SER A 441 45.05 12.53 -18.63
N GLN A 442 45.71 12.79 -19.75
CA GLN A 442 45.16 12.81 -21.10
C GLN A 442 44.70 11.41 -21.53
N ILE A 443 43.50 11.30 -22.10
CA ILE A 443 43.05 10.11 -22.83
C ILE A 443 42.70 10.51 -24.26
N ASN A 444 43.34 9.79 -25.19
CA ASN A 444 43.25 9.89 -26.63
C ASN A 444 41.82 9.76 -27.16
N GLN A 445 41.45 10.67 -28.05
CA GLN A 445 40.33 10.54 -28.97
C GLN A 445 40.76 9.71 -30.17
N ASN A 446 40.01 8.65 -30.49
CA ASN A 446 39.94 8.10 -31.84
C ASN A 446 38.50 7.68 -32.14
N ASN A 447 38.10 8.04 -33.35
CA ASN A 447 36.79 7.90 -33.97
C ASN A 447 36.24 6.46 -33.92
N ASP A 448 34.90 6.32 -33.91
CA ASP A 448 34.23 5.76 -35.08
C ASP A 448 32.72 5.99 -35.10
N ASN A 449 32.28 6.34 -36.30
CA ASN A 449 30.92 6.64 -36.71
C ASN A 449 30.08 5.36 -36.78
N ASN A 450 28.88 5.37 -36.17
CA ASN A 450 27.75 4.62 -36.71
C ASN A 450 26.44 5.29 -36.28
N ARG A 451 25.82 5.97 -37.24
CA ARG A 451 24.60 6.76 -37.11
C ARG A 451 23.40 5.82 -37.37
N ALA A 452 22.83 5.26 -36.30
CA ALA A 452 21.53 4.64 -36.36
C ALA A 452 20.45 5.73 -36.32
N ILE A 453 19.49 5.63 -37.25
CA ILE A 453 18.28 6.45 -37.31
C ILE A 453 17.46 6.13 -36.05
N ILE A 454 17.38 7.09 -35.13
CA ILE A 454 16.47 7.05 -33.99
C ILE A 454 15.26 7.88 -34.40
N GLU A 455 14.12 7.22 -34.53
CA GLU A 455 12.81 7.87 -34.64
C GLU A 455 12.62 8.76 -33.40
N ILE A 456 12.42 10.05 -33.65
CA ILE A 456 12.12 11.05 -32.64
C ILE A 456 10.64 10.84 -32.29
N GLU A 457 10.38 10.04 -31.27
CA GLU A 457 9.07 10.01 -30.60
C GLU A 457 8.89 11.31 -29.81
N GLU A 458 7.67 11.84 -29.88
CA GLU A 458 7.20 13.15 -29.45
C GLU A 458 7.62 13.54 -28.01
N GLU A 459 7.95 14.83 -27.85
CA GLU A 459 8.20 15.47 -26.56
C GLU A 459 6.93 15.50 -25.69
N ASP A 460 6.74 14.48 -24.86
CA ASP A 460 5.74 14.45 -23.80
C ASP A 460 6.12 15.44 -22.66
N ASN A 461 5.81 16.72 -22.86
CA ASN A 461 5.84 17.77 -21.84
C ASN A 461 4.64 17.68 -20.87
N CYS A 462 4.36 16.51 -20.30
CA CYS A 462 3.35 16.35 -19.24
C CYS A 462 4.00 16.43 -17.85
N CYS A 463 4.21 17.66 -17.39
CA CYS A 463 4.59 17.98 -16.02
C CYS A 463 3.35 18.00 -15.09
N ALA A 464 3.54 17.49 -13.86
CA ALA A 464 2.70 17.68 -12.67
C ALA A 464 1.36 16.94 -12.53
N CYS A 465 1.29 15.95 -11.62
CA CYS A 465 0.03 15.33 -11.20
C CYS A 465 -0.05 15.11 -9.68
N CYS A 466 -0.23 16.23 -8.97
CA CYS A 466 -1.23 16.39 -7.93
C CYS A 466 -1.77 17.81 -8.17
N VAL A 467 -3.02 17.97 -8.63
CA VAL A 467 -3.64 19.30 -8.65
C VAL A 467 -3.76 19.71 -7.19
N ILE A 468 -2.94 20.68 -6.78
CA ILE A 468 -2.94 21.19 -5.41
C ILE A 468 -4.22 22.03 -5.27
N SER A 469 -5.31 21.41 -4.79
CA SER A 469 -6.49 22.10 -4.25
C SER A 469 -6.34 22.37 -2.76
#